data_AF-A0AAW2TCC2-F1
#
_entry.id   AF-A0AAW2TCC2-F1
#
_cell.length_a   1.000
_cell.length_b   1.000
_cell.length_c   1.000
_cell.angle_alpha   90.00
_cell.angle_beta   90.00
_cell.angle_gamma   90.00
#
_symmetry.space_group_name_H-M   'P 1'
#
loop_
_entity.id
_entity.type
_entity.pdbx_description
1 polymer ?
#
loop_
_entity_poly.entity_id
_entity_poly.type
_entity_poly.pdbx_seq_one_letter_code
_entity_poly.pdbx_strand_id
1 'polypeptide(L)'
;MHSLNVDPTFPPVKQKKRHFRPEKDKIIQEEVSKLLSVGHIKKIQFPEWLSNVVLVPKLGNKWRMCIDFRDIHKACPKDFYALPRIDQLVDSTSSHELLSLMDASQGYHQIMLNPDD
;
A
#
# COMPACT_ATOMS: atom_id res chain seq x y z
N MET A 1 -8.32 9.36 8.39
CA MET A 1 -7.00 9.78 7.87
C MET A 1 -5.97 8.83 8.46
N HIS A 2 -5.04 8.33 7.68
CA HIS A 2 -3.99 7.40 8.11
C HIS A 2 -2.68 8.16 8.34
N SER A 3 -2.03 7.92 9.47
CA SER A 3 -0.73 8.50 9.82
C SER A 3 0.32 7.41 9.96
N LEU A 4 1.54 7.66 9.47
CA LEU A 4 2.63 6.68 9.48
C LEU A 4 3.29 6.52 10.85
N ASN A 5 3.26 7.56 11.68
CA ASN A 5 3.84 7.59 13.03
C ASN A 5 5.30 7.11 13.07
N VAL A 6 6.10 7.53 12.10
CA VAL A 6 7.51 7.10 11.97
C VAL A 6 8.29 7.45 13.23
N ASP A 7 9.03 6.49 13.78
CA ASP A 7 9.91 6.71 14.93
C ASP A 7 11.02 7.73 14.55
N PRO A 8 11.10 8.89 15.22
CA PRO A 8 12.07 9.93 14.88
C PRO A 8 13.53 9.51 15.13
N THR A 9 13.76 8.42 15.87
CA THR A 9 15.10 7.86 16.09
C THR A 9 15.59 7.01 14.92
N PHE A 10 14.69 6.57 14.03
CA PHE A 10 15.05 5.82 12.83
C PHE A 10 15.51 6.78 11.71
N PRO A 11 16.73 6.60 11.17
CA PRO A 11 17.22 7.46 10.11
C PRO A 11 16.46 7.20 8.80
N PRO A 12 16.12 8.25 8.02
CA PRO A 12 15.44 8.09 6.75
C PRO A 12 16.29 7.32 5.74
N VAL A 13 15.65 6.41 5.01
CA VAL A 13 16.31 5.56 4.01
C VAL A 13 15.92 5.98 2.61
N LYS A 14 16.92 6.30 1.78
CA LYS A 14 16.79 6.49 0.34
C LYS A 14 17.36 5.28 -0.40
N GLN A 15 16.49 4.38 -0.84
CA GLN A 15 16.93 3.20 -1.55
C GLN A 15 17.54 3.58 -2.92
N LYS A 16 18.63 2.90 -3.29
CA LYS A 16 19.25 3.08 -4.62
C LYS A 16 18.25 2.69 -5.70
N LYS A 17 18.10 3.55 -6.72
CA LYS A 17 17.24 3.30 -7.88
C LYS A 17 17.56 1.96 -8.52
N ARG A 18 16.53 1.12 -8.71
CA ARG A 18 16.63 -0.11 -9.49
C ARG A 18 16.50 0.16 -10.97
N HIS A 19 17.24 -0.61 -11.77
CA HIS A 19 17.14 -0.60 -13.22
C HIS A 19 16.22 -1.73 -13.66
N PHE A 20 15.25 -1.42 -14.51
CA PHE A 20 14.39 -2.42 -15.13
C PHE A 20 14.72 -2.53 -16.62
N ARG A 21 14.22 -3.61 -17.24
CA ARG A 21 14.26 -3.74 -18.69
C ARG A 21 13.21 -2.80 -19.30
N PRO A 22 13.38 -2.35 -20.55
CA PRO A 22 12.45 -1.40 -21.19
C PRO A 22 10.98 -1.85 -21.16
N GLU A 23 10.71 -3.14 -21.33
CA GLU A 23 9.36 -3.72 -21.25
C GLU A 23 8.70 -3.49 -19.87
N LYS A 24 9.49 -3.66 -18.81
CA LYS A 24 9.04 -3.47 -17.42
C LYS A 24 8.91 -2.00 -17.06
N ASP A 25 9.81 -1.15 -17.58
CA ASP A 25 9.71 0.30 -17.40
C ASP A 25 8.42 0.86 -18.02
N LYS A 26 7.99 0.37 -19.19
CA LYS A 26 6.71 0.76 -19.80
C LYS A 26 5.53 0.46 -18.88
N ILE A 27 5.48 -0.74 -18.32
CA ILE A 27 4.43 -1.14 -17.37
C ILE A 27 4.40 -0.22 -16.15
N ILE A 28 5.57 0.12 -15.59
CA ILE A 28 5.67 1.05 -14.46
C ILE A 28 5.16 2.43 -14.85
N GLN A 29 5.56 2.95 -16.01
CA GLN A 29 5.13 4.26 -16.50
C GLN A 29 3.62 4.34 -16.72
N GLU A 30 3.01 3.30 -17.30
CA GLU A 30 1.56 3.21 -17.50
C GLU A 30 0.81 3.24 -16.16
N GLU A 31 1.23 2.42 -15.19
CA GLU A 31 0.58 2.35 -13.88
C GLU A 31 0.75 3.65 -13.08
N VAL A 32 1.95 4.25 -13.10
CA VAL A 32 2.20 5.57 -12.46
C VAL A 32 1.33 6.66 -13.09
N SER A 33 1.19 6.67 -14.42
CA SER A 33 0.35 7.64 -15.12
C SER A 33 -1.11 7.52 -14.72
N LYS A 34 -1.61 6.29 -14.56
CA LYS A 34 -2.96 6.00 -14.09
C LYS A 34 -3.17 6.44 -12.63
N LEU A 35 -2.23 6.14 -11.74
CA LEU A 35 -2.33 6.57 -10.34
C LEU A 35 -2.28 8.10 -10.19
N LEU A 36 -1.50 8.78 -11.03
CA LEU A 36 -1.47 10.24 -11.10
C LEU A 36 -2.79 10.82 -11.61
N SER A 37 -3.40 10.23 -12.64
CA SER A 37 -4.65 10.77 -13.23
C SER A 37 -5.84 10.68 -12.30
N VAL A 38 -5.91 9.64 -11.46
CA VAL A 38 -6.95 9.47 -10.43
C VAL A 38 -6.61 10.26 -9.15
N GLY A 39 -5.40 10.79 -9.02
CA GLY A 39 -4.97 11.58 -7.86
C GLY A 39 -4.57 10.76 -6.63
N HIS A 40 -4.34 9.44 -6.79
CA HIS A 40 -3.90 8.57 -5.69
C HIS A 40 -2.45 8.84 -5.28
N ILE A 41 -1.63 9.39 -6.19
CA ILE A 41 -0.24 9.78 -5.93
C ILE A 41 0.01 11.20 -6.43
N LYS A 42 1.02 11.86 -5.85
CA LYS A 42 1.48 13.19 -6.25
C LYS A 42 2.99 13.18 -6.48
N LYS A 43 3.48 14.10 -7.30
CA LYS A 43 4.93 14.33 -7.44
C LYS A 43 5.43 15.05 -6.18
N ILE A 44 6.57 14.60 -5.66
CA ILE A 44 7.26 15.22 -4.52
C ILE A 44 8.66 15.65 -4.93
N GLN A 45 9.11 16.77 -4.40
CA GLN A 45 10.49 17.26 -4.57
C GLN A 45 11.28 16.99 -3.29
N PHE A 46 12.54 16.59 -3.43
CA PHE A 46 13.49 16.37 -2.33
C PHE A 46 12.97 15.49 -1.18
N PRO A 47 12.48 14.26 -1.44
CA PRO A 47 11.97 13.40 -0.38
C PRO A 47 13.09 12.93 0.56
N GLU A 48 12.78 12.78 1.85
CA GLU A 48 13.69 12.21 2.85
C GLU A 48 13.70 10.67 2.77
N TRP A 49 12.54 10.06 2.59
CA TRP A 49 12.35 8.62 2.38
C TRP A 49 12.18 8.29 0.90
N LEU A 50 12.82 7.23 0.41
CA LEU A 50 12.62 6.77 -0.97
C LEU A 50 12.59 5.24 -1.04
N SER A 51 11.43 4.69 -1.35
CA SER A 51 11.22 3.26 -1.61
C SER A 51 11.22 2.96 -3.11
N ASN A 52 11.83 1.83 -3.49
CA ASN A 52 11.81 1.37 -4.88
C ASN A 52 10.47 0.74 -5.27
N VAL A 53 10.19 0.81 -6.57
CA VAL A 53 9.16 -0.03 -7.21
C VAL A 53 9.68 -1.47 -7.33
N VAL A 54 8.77 -2.43 -7.24
CA VAL A 54 8.98 -3.85 -7.49
C VAL A 54 7.84 -4.35 -8.37
N LEU A 55 8.18 -5.14 -9.40
CA LEU A 55 7.18 -5.78 -10.26
C LEU A 55 7.03 -7.24 -9.87
N VAL A 56 5.79 -7.65 -9.58
CA VAL A 56 5.43 -9.01 -9.22
C VAL A 56 4.58 -9.62 -10.35
N PRO A 57 4.91 -10.81 -10.85
CA PRO A 57 4.08 -11.48 -11.85
C PRO A 57 2.72 -11.85 -11.24
N LYS A 58 1.65 -11.63 -12.00
CA LYS A 58 0.28 -12.01 -11.69
C LYS A 58 -0.19 -13.05 -12.71
N LEU A 59 -1.16 -13.88 -12.32
CA LEU A 59 -1.83 -14.81 -13.23
C LEU A 59 -2.29 -14.10 -14.51
N GLY A 60 -2.16 -14.80 -15.65
CA GLY A 60 -2.53 -14.29 -16.96
C GLY A 60 -1.51 -13.36 -17.61
N ASN A 61 -0.21 -13.57 -17.36
CA ASN A 61 0.90 -12.77 -17.92
C ASN A 61 0.84 -11.27 -17.63
N LYS A 62 0.12 -10.89 -16.57
CA LYS A 62 0.04 -9.49 -16.10
C LYS A 62 1.11 -9.24 -15.05
N TRP A 63 1.51 -7.97 -14.91
CA TRP A 63 2.42 -7.54 -13.86
C TRP A 63 1.69 -6.63 -12.88
N ARG A 64 2.02 -6.73 -11.59
CA ARG A 64 1.57 -5.82 -10.55
C ARG A 64 2.73 -4.96 -10.10
N MET A 65 2.53 -3.64 -10.11
CA MET A 65 3.42 -2.68 -9.48
C MET A 65 3.22 -2.70 -7.96
N CYS A 66 4.28 -2.94 -7.22
CA CYS A 66 4.34 -2.88 -5.76
C CYS A 66 5.43 -1.89 -5.35
N ILE A 67 5.33 -1.36 -4.13
CA ILE A 67 6.37 -0.52 -3.55
C ILE A 67 7.07 -1.29 -2.42
N ASP A 68 8.39 -1.23 -2.38
CA ASP A 68 9.21 -1.89 -1.37
C ASP A 68 9.27 -1.05 -0.09
N PHE A 69 8.21 -1.15 0.72
CA PHE A 69 8.07 -0.43 1.98
C PHE A 69 8.84 -1.05 3.17
N ARG A 70 9.75 -2.00 2.93
CA ARG A 70 10.44 -2.70 4.03
C ARG A 70 11.17 -1.78 5.00
N ASP A 71 11.78 -0.69 4.52
CA ASP A 71 12.54 0.20 5.39
C ASP A 71 11.64 1.16 6.17
N ILE A 72 10.60 1.73 5.53
CA ILE A 72 9.62 2.56 6.23
C ILE A 72 8.81 1.73 7.25
N HIS A 73 8.42 0.50 6.91
CA HIS A 73 7.71 -0.39 7.84
C HIS A 73 8.53 -0.80 9.07
N LYS A 74 9.88 -0.73 9.02
CA LYS A 74 10.72 -0.95 10.21
C LYS A 74 10.70 0.25 11.15
N ALA A 75 10.55 1.45 10.58
CA ALA A 75 10.52 2.71 11.33
C ALA A 75 9.11 3.03 11.86
N CYS A 76 8.06 2.47 11.26
CA CYS A 76 6.70 2.59 11.76
C CYS A 76 6.48 1.63 12.96
N PRO A 77 5.85 2.08 14.05
CA PRO A 77 5.43 1.20 15.13
C PRO A 77 4.38 0.21 14.62
N LYS A 78 4.39 -1.01 15.16
CA LYS A 78 3.35 -1.99 14.86
C LYS A 78 2.05 -1.54 15.49
N ASP A 79 1.04 -1.30 14.65
CA ASP A 79 -0.32 -1.08 15.12
C ASP A 79 -0.96 -2.42 15.51
N PHE A 80 -1.38 -2.54 16.76
CA PHE A 80 -2.08 -3.70 17.29
C PHE A 80 -3.57 -3.41 17.35
N TYR A 81 -4.19 -3.24 16.17
CA TYR A 81 -5.64 -3.17 16.11
C TYR A 81 -6.23 -4.52 16.56
N ALA A 82 -7.01 -4.50 17.65
CA ALA A 82 -7.62 -5.70 18.18
C ALA A 82 -8.69 -6.22 17.22
N LEU A 83 -8.35 -7.26 16.46
CA LEU A 83 -9.32 -7.95 15.62
C LEU A 83 -10.16 -8.92 16.46
N PRO A 84 -11.48 -8.98 16.24
CA PRO A 84 -12.34 -9.94 16.90
C PRO A 84 -11.93 -11.37 16.55
N ARG A 85 -12.20 -12.33 17.45
CA ARG A 85 -11.97 -13.75 17.17
C ARG A 85 -12.94 -14.21 16.08
N ILE A 86 -12.47 -15.10 15.20
CA ILE A 86 -13.28 -15.63 14.10
C ILE A 86 -14.56 -16.29 14.65
N ASP A 87 -14.47 -17.06 15.74
CA ASP A 87 -15.63 -17.72 16.34
C ASP A 87 -16.71 -16.72 16.78
N GLN A 88 -16.31 -15.58 17.35
CA GLN A 88 -17.25 -14.52 17.73
C GLN A 88 -17.96 -13.91 16.51
N LEU A 89 -17.23 -13.73 15.41
CA LEU A 89 -17.82 -13.27 14.15
C LEU A 89 -18.83 -14.30 13.62
N VAL A 90 -18.48 -15.59 13.62
CA VAL A 90 -19.36 -16.66 13.16
C VAL A 90 -20.63 -16.73 14.02
N ASP A 91 -20.49 -16.80 15.35
CA ASP A 91 -21.63 -16.86 16.29
C ASP A 91 -22.54 -15.64 16.17
N SER A 92 -21.97 -14.45 15.94
CA SER A 92 -22.76 -13.23 15.74
C SER A 92 -23.60 -13.25 14.45
N THR A 93 -23.18 -14.04 13.45
CA THR A 93 -23.84 -14.10 12.14
C THR A 93 -24.74 -15.31 11.96
N SER A 94 -24.63 -16.35 12.80
CA SER A 94 -25.29 -17.64 12.63
C SER A 94 -26.82 -17.61 12.76
N SER A 95 -27.39 -16.60 13.42
CA SER A 95 -28.84 -16.44 13.60
C SER A 95 -29.51 -15.63 12.47
N HIS A 96 -28.76 -15.20 11.46
CA HIS A 96 -29.29 -14.35 10.38
C HIS A 96 -29.65 -15.21 9.16
N GLU A 97 -30.81 -14.95 8.57
CA GLU A 97 -31.32 -15.70 7.40
C GLU A 97 -30.58 -15.36 6.09
N LEU A 98 -29.87 -14.22 6.05
CA LEU A 98 -29.16 -13.73 4.87
C LEU A 98 -27.81 -13.13 5.25
N LEU A 99 -26.78 -13.48 4.47
CA LEU A 99 -25.46 -12.88 4.53
C LEU A 99 -25.11 -12.23 3.19
N SER A 100 -24.67 -10.98 3.24
CA SER A 100 -24.16 -10.25 2.08
C SER A 100 -22.68 -9.96 2.28
N LEU A 101 -21.84 -10.32 1.31
CA LEU A 101 -20.41 -10.05 1.34
C LEU A 101 -20.10 -8.88 0.40
N MET A 102 -19.36 -7.89 0.90
CA MET A 102 -18.87 -6.77 0.12
C MET A 102 -17.35 -6.86 -0.02
N ASP A 103 -16.84 -6.69 -1.23
CA ASP A 103 -15.40 -6.62 -1.49
C ASP A 103 -14.92 -5.16 -1.53
N ALA A 104 -14.05 -4.81 -0.59
CA ALA A 104 -13.38 -3.52 -0.54
C ALA A 104 -11.98 -3.58 -1.20
N SER A 105 -11.87 -4.15 -2.40
CA SER A 105 -10.59 -4.41 -3.08
C SER A 105 -9.75 -3.18 -3.43
N GLN A 106 -10.32 -1.97 -3.31
CA GLN A 106 -9.61 -0.68 -3.44
C GLN A 106 -9.68 0.16 -2.16
N GLY A 107 -10.11 -0.41 -1.04
CA GLY A 107 -10.34 0.33 0.22
C GLY A 107 -9.11 1.11 0.70
N TYR A 108 -7.91 0.58 0.50
CA TYR A 108 -6.66 1.28 0.85
C TYR A 108 -6.50 2.64 0.16
N HIS A 109 -6.95 2.79 -1.09
CA HIS A 109 -6.83 4.05 -1.83
C HIS A 109 -7.91 5.08 -1.46
N GLN A 110 -8.89 4.69 -0.65
CA GLN A 110 -9.98 5.58 -0.22
C GLN A 110 -9.66 6.30 1.10
N ILE A 111 -8.69 5.80 1.86
CA ILE A 111 -8.28 6.40 3.12
C ILE A 111 -7.15 7.40 2.85
N MET A 112 -7.42 8.68 3.10
CA MET A 112 -6.43 9.75 2.95
C MET A 112 -5.27 9.58 3.92
N LEU A 113 -4.04 9.81 3.44
CA LEU A 113 -2.85 9.97 4.27
C LEU A 113 -2.88 11.33 4.99
N ASN A 114 -2.23 11.39 6.14
CA ASN A 114 -1.94 12.65 6.83
C ASN A 114 -1.14 13.58 5.91
N PRO A 115 -1.54 14.85 5.71
CA PRO A 115 -0.81 15.77 4.85
C PRO A 115 0.63 16.05 5.28
N ASP A 116 0.92 15.88 6.58
CA ASP A 116 2.24 16.07 7.18
C ASP A 116 3.18 14.85 6.98
N ASP A 117 2.63 13.70 6.58
CA ASP A 117 3.37 12.48 6.20
C ASP A 117 3.61 12.42 4.67
#